data_AF-A0A7C4AI96-F1
#
_entry.id   AF-A0A7C4AI96-F1
#
_cell.length_a   1.000
_cell.length_b   1.000
_cell.length_c   1.000
_cell.angle_alpha   90.00
_cell.angle_beta   90.00
_cell.angle_gamma   90.00
#
_symmetry.space_group_name_H-M   'P 1'
#
loop_
_entity.id
_entity.type
_entity.pdbx_description
1 polymer ?
#
loop_
_entity_poly.entity_id
_entity_poly.type
_entity_poly.pdbx_seq_one_letter_code
_entity_poly.pdbx_strand_id
1 'polypeptide(L)'
;MTVTSLDKLGPRRDRPFWATLLLVALFGLFGVLGTYTGNAVFKSFANLRAMVVITAGLFGGPGVGFGVGFIAGAHRYLIDIGGFSALPCGLATMLEGAAAGMIARRYPGNSLNWRLAMALCLVGETLHMGLVLLFSHPVEEAVALVQVIALPMIVFNSLGAGLFVKALDLQTRFKRALDRDLARQILSIANQTVGHLRAGLTEASARATAAIIMHEAQVAAVAVTSGQTILAHAGEGQDHHVGGGQVLTQATQRVIETG
;
A
#
# COMPACT_ATOMS: atom_id res chain seq x y z
N MET A 1 17.26 7.59 -9.97
CA MET A 1 16.51 7.91 -8.73
C MET A 1 15.95 6.62 -8.18
N THR A 2 16.33 6.26 -6.97
CA THR A 2 15.93 5.02 -6.29
C THR A 2 14.45 5.09 -5.89
N VAL A 3 13.59 4.39 -6.62
CA VAL A 3 12.15 4.22 -6.34
C VAL A 3 11.91 3.28 -5.13
N THR A 4 12.92 3.07 -4.27
CA THR A 4 12.90 2.04 -3.21
C THR A 4 12.17 2.43 -1.93
N SER A 5 11.80 3.70 -1.73
CA SER A 5 11.15 4.14 -0.49
C SER A 5 9.63 3.87 -0.46
N LEU A 6 8.91 4.09 -1.57
CA LEU A 6 7.45 3.89 -1.64
C LEU A 6 7.05 2.41 -1.68
N ASP A 7 7.94 1.53 -2.15
CA ASP A 7 7.73 0.08 -2.15
C ASP A 7 7.56 -0.52 -0.75
N LYS A 8 8.07 0.18 0.27
CA LYS A 8 8.00 -0.23 1.67
C LYS A 8 6.63 0.02 2.32
N LEU A 9 5.71 0.70 1.63
CA LEU A 9 4.34 0.97 2.10
C LEU A 9 3.34 -0.17 1.82
N GLY A 10 3.78 -1.27 1.19
CA GLY A 10 2.92 -2.42 0.91
C GLY A 10 2.47 -3.19 2.17
N PRO A 11 1.64 -4.23 2.01
CA PRO A 11 1.12 -5.06 3.12
C PRO A 11 2.16 -5.87 3.91
N ARG A 12 3.47 -5.60 3.75
CA ARG A 12 4.57 -6.39 4.33
C ARG A 12 4.59 -6.29 5.86
N ARG A 13 5.01 -7.37 6.51
CA ARG A 13 5.14 -7.48 7.98
C ARG A 13 6.40 -6.78 8.50
N ASP A 14 7.37 -6.63 7.62
CA ASP A 14 8.75 -6.20 7.78
C ASP A 14 8.93 -4.75 7.26
N ARG A 15 7.87 -3.94 7.44
CA ARG A 15 7.88 -2.52 7.09
C ARG A 15 8.67 -1.72 8.16
N PRO A 16 9.47 -0.73 7.76
CA PRO A 16 10.18 0.12 8.72
C PRO A 16 9.18 0.95 9.55
N PHE A 17 9.56 1.31 10.77
CA PHE A 17 8.69 2.04 11.70
C PHE A 17 8.10 3.33 11.10
N TRP A 18 8.89 4.10 10.33
CA TRP A 18 8.41 5.32 9.68
C TRP A 18 7.27 5.06 8.68
N ALA A 19 7.27 3.91 7.99
CA ALA A 19 6.22 3.54 7.05
C ALA A 19 4.93 3.19 7.78
N THR A 20 5.02 2.52 8.93
CA THR A 20 3.88 2.28 9.83
C THR A 20 3.29 3.61 10.31
N LEU A 21 4.14 4.53 10.76
CA LEU A 21 3.70 5.85 11.24
C LEU A 21 3.01 6.65 10.12
N LEU A 22 3.57 6.64 8.91
CA LEU A 22 2.96 7.31 7.76
C LEU A 22 1.58 6.72 7.42
N LEU A 23 1.44 5.40 7.44
CA LEU A 23 0.15 4.73 7.23
C LEU A 23 -0.86 5.08 8.32
N VAL A 24 -0.42 5.11 9.59
CA VAL A 24 -1.26 5.53 10.72
C VAL A 24 -1.73 6.97 10.54
N ALA A 25 -0.84 7.89 10.15
CA ALA A 25 -1.19 9.28 9.92
C ALA A 25 -2.16 9.45 8.72
N LEU A 26 -1.87 8.80 7.59
CA LEU A 26 -2.68 8.91 6.37
C LEU A 26 -4.07 8.30 6.54
N PHE A 27 -4.16 7.04 6.98
CA PHE A 27 -5.45 6.40 7.23
C PHE A 27 -6.16 7.01 8.44
N GLY A 28 -5.43 7.51 9.43
CA GLY A 28 -5.97 8.29 10.54
C GLY A 28 -6.68 9.55 10.05
N LEU A 29 -6.05 10.31 9.15
CA LEU A 29 -6.66 11.46 8.48
C LEU A 29 -7.91 11.06 7.70
N PHE A 30 -7.88 9.96 6.94
CA PHE A 30 -9.06 9.46 6.25
C PHE A 30 -10.18 9.03 7.21
N GLY A 31 -9.85 8.47 8.38
CA GLY A 31 -10.83 8.13 9.42
C GLY A 31 -11.45 9.38 10.06
N VAL A 32 -10.65 10.43 10.27
CA VAL A 32 -11.13 11.75 10.69
C VAL A 32 -12.10 12.32 9.65
N LEU A 33 -11.70 12.37 8.38
CA LEU A 33 -12.54 12.83 7.26
C LEU A 33 -13.81 12.00 7.12
N GLY A 34 -13.75 10.69 7.38
CA GLY A 34 -14.91 9.80 7.41
C GLY A 34 -16.00 10.22 8.41
N THR A 35 -15.65 11.02 9.42
CA THR A 35 -16.63 11.61 10.34
C THR A 35 -17.41 12.77 9.71
N TYR A 36 -16.76 13.53 8.82
CA TYR A 36 -17.30 14.73 8.19
C TYR A 36 -17.95 14.48 6.82
N THR A 37 -17.60 13.39 6.14
CA THR A 37 -18.27 12.97 4.90
C THR A 37 -19.66 12.38 5.13
N GLY A 38 -20.06 12.26 6.40
CA GLY A 38 -21.39 11.86 6.84
C GLY A 38 -22.38 13.00 6.90
N ASN A 39 -23.68 12.69 6.80
CA ASN A 39 -24.72 13.66 7.15
C ASN A 39 -24.89 13.72 8.68
N ALA A 40 -24.96 14.94 9.21
CA ALA A 40 -25.39 15.17 10.59
C ALA A 40 -26.89 14.86 10.69
N VAL A 41 -27.24 13.85 11.47
CA VAL A 41 -28.63 13.41 11.68
C VAL A 41 -28.84 13.28 13.18
N PHE A 42 -29.77 14.05 13.75
CA PHE A 42 -30.06 14.10 15.20
C PHE A 42 -28.81 14.27 16.09
N LYS A 43 -28.07 15.38 15.92
CA LYS A 43 -26.87 15.74 16.71
C LYS A 43 -25.74 14.68 16.71
N SER A 44 -25.79 13.70 15.82
CA SER A 44 -24.76 12.68 15.63
C SER A 44 -24.50 12.45 14.15
N PHE A 45 -23.38 11.79 13.82
CA PHE A 45 -22.85 11.70 12.46
C PHE A 45 -22.97 10.28 11.91
N ALA A 46 -23.81 10.09 10.89
CA ALA A 46 -23.80 8.87 10.06
C ALA A 46 -22.50 8.87 9.25
N ASN A 47 -21.48 8.14 9.73
CA ASN A 47 -20.10 8.33 9.30
C ASN A 47 -19.59 7.17 8.43
N LEU A 48 -18.48 7.41 7.73
CA LEU A 48 -17.78 6.42 6.91
C LEU A 48 -16.45 5.99 7.56
N ARG A 49 -16.38 5.96 8.89
CA ARG A 49 -15.12 5.73 9.61
C ARG A 49 -14.75 4.26 9.66
N ALA A 50 -15.71 3.38 9.93
CA ALA A 50 -15.47 1.95 10.06
C ALA A 50 -14.83 1.37 8.80
N MET A 51 -15.28 1.78 7.60
CA MET A 51 -14.69 1.31 6.34
C MET A 51 -13.19 1.62 6.25
N VAL A 52 -12.76 2.78 6.75
CA VAL A 52 -11.37 3.23 6.70
C VAL A 52 -10.52 2.49 7.72
N VAL A 53 -10.95 2.45 8.99
CA VAL A 53 -10.15 1.85 10.07
C VAL A 53 -10.02 0.33 9.90
N ILE A 54 -11.06 -0.33 9.41
CA ILE A 54 -11.05 -1.76 9.11
C ILE A 54 -10.14 -2.05 7.93
N THR A 55 -10.25 -1.27 6.85
CA THR A 55 -9.35 -1.42 5.70
C THR A 55 -7.88 -1.19 6.10
N ALA A 56 -7.61 -0.18 6.92
CA ALA A 56 -6.29 0.12 7.43
C ALA A 56 -5.72 -1.01 8.30
N GLY A 57 -6.55 -1.61 9.17
CA GLY A 57 -6.17 -2.78 9.95
C GLY A 57 -5.88 -4.01 9.08
N LEU A 58 -6.74 -4.29 8.09
CA LEU A 58 -6.56 -5.42 7.16
C LEU A 58 -5.31 -5.29 6.28
N PHE A 59 -4.98 -4.06 5.87
CA PHE A 59 -3.81 -3.75 5.05
C PHE A 59 -2.51 -3.62 5.88
N GLY A 60 -2.62 -2.99 7.04
CA GLY A 60 -1.48 -2.54 7.84
C GLY A 60 -1.13 -3.43 9.03
N GLY A 61 -2.01 -4.35 9.41
CA GLY A 61 -1.84 -5.20 10.58
C GLY A 61 -2.16 -4.50 11.91
N PRO A 62 -1.86 -5.14 13.05
CA PRO A 62 -2.29 -4.67 14.38
C PRO A 62 -1.84 -3.26 14.73
N GLY A 63 -0.57 -2.92 14.45
CA GLY A 63 -0.02 -1.60 14.79
C GLY A 63 -0.72 -0.46 14.03
N VAL A 64 -0.98 -0.65 12.74
CA VAL A 64 -1.71 0.33 11.93
C VAL A 64 -3.18 0.37 12.33
N GLY A 65 -3.85 -0.79 12.45
CA GLY A 65 -5.26 -0.86 12.82
C GLY A 65 -5.57 -0.19 14.16
N PHE A 66 -4.77 -0.46 15.18
CA PHE A 66 -4.89 0.21 16.48
C PHE A 66 -4.59 1.70 16.38
N GLY A 67 -3.48 2.10 15.75
CA GLY A 67 -3.10 3.52 15.65
C GLY A 67 -4.14 4.37 14.90
N VAL A 68 -4.67 3.86 13.79
CA VAL A 68 -5.71 4.53 13.01
C VAL A 68 -7.03 4.57 13.79
N GLY A 69 -7.42 3.46 14.40
CA GLY A 69 -8.62 3.38 15.25
C GLY A 69 -8.55 4.35 16.44
N PHE A 70 -7.37 4.48 17.05
CA PHE A 70 -7.12 5.44 18.13
C PHE A 70 -7.25 6.89 17.64
N ILE A 71 -6.60 7.27 16.53
CA ILE A 71 -6.69 8.65 16.00
C ILE A 71 -8.14 9.00 15.66
N ALA A 72 -8.82 8.14 14.90
CA ALA A 72 -10.17 8.43 14.44
C ALA A 72 -11.22 8.33 15.57
N GLY A 73 -11.03 7.42 16.52
CA GLY A 73 -11.87 7.27 17.71
C GLY A 73 -11.68 8.41 18.71
N ALA A 74 -10.43 8.80 18.98
CA ALA A 74 -10.11 9.95 19.83
C ALA A 74 -10.66 11.23 19.22
N HIS A 75 -10.49 11.43 17.91
CA HIS A 75 -11.11 12.55 17.21
C HIS A 75 -12.63 12.59 17.43
N ARG A 76 -13.35 11.46 17.26
CA ARG A 76 -14.81 11.41 17.49
C ARG A 76 -15.21 11.80 18.92
N TYR A 77 -14.39 11.43 19.90
CA TYR A 77 -14.63 11.81 21.28
C TYR A 77 -14.37 13.31 21.50
N LEU A 78 -13.27 13.83 20.96
CA LEU A 78 -12.82 15.21 21.18
C LEU A 78 -13.70 16.27 20.52
N ILE A 79 -14.36 15.96 19.40
CA ILE A 79 -15.25 16.91 18.72
C ILE A 79 -16.58 17.14 19.45
N ASP A 80 -16.92 16.31 20.44
CA ASP A 80 -18.23 16.27 21.09
C ASP A 80 -18.08 15.74 22.52
N ILE A 81 -17.21 16.41 23.30
CA ILE A 81 -16.90 16.00 24.67
C ILE A 81 -18.17 16.11 25.53
N GLY A 82 -18.59 14.99 26.11
CA GLY A 82 -19.83 14.91 26.88
C GLY A 82 -21.08 14.62 26.04
N GLY A 83 -20.95 14.50 24.71
CA GLY A 83 -22.03 14.04 23.85
C GLY A 83 -22.41 12.59 24.14
N PHE A 84 -23.71 12.29 24.12
CA PHE A 84 -24.26 11.00 24.56
C PHE A 84 -23.66 9.79 23.80
N SER A 85 -23.27 9.96 22.53
CA SER A 85 -22.70 8.90 21.69
C SER A 85 -21.18 9.00 21.49
N ALA A 86 -20.51 10.03 22.04
CA ALA A 86 -19.10 10.31 21.75
C ALA A 86 -18.16 9.19 22.23
N LEU A 87 -18.36 8.71 23.46
CA LEU A 87 -17.58 7.62 24.05
C LEU A 87 -17.82 6.27 23.33
N PRO A 88 -19.07 5.76 23.19
CA PRO A 88 -19.29 4.47 22.54
C PRO A 88 -18.85 4.46 21.08
N CYS A 89 -19.09 5.53 20.31
CA CYS A 89 -18.63 5.59 18.92
C CYS A 89 -17.11 5.64 18.79
N GLY A 90 -16.43 6.36 19.69
CA GLY A 90 -14.97 6.41 19.74
C GLY A 90 -14.37 5.04 20.07
N LEU A 91 -14.91 4.35 21.07
CA LEU A 91 -14.48 3.01 21.46
C LEU A 91 -14.74 1.97 20.37
N ALA A 92 -15.93 1.98 19.77
CA ALA A 92 -16.28 1.07 18.68
C ALA A 92 -15.29 1.18 17.52
N THR A 93 -14.96 2.41 17.10
CA THR A 93 -13.98 2.68 16.05
C THR A 93 -12.60 2.08 16.37
N MET A 94 -12.15 2.26 17.60
CA MET A 94 -10.85 1.74 18.05
C MET A 94 -10.84 0.20 18.03
N LEU A 95 -11.93 -0.42 18.50
CA LEU A 95 -12.10 -1.87 18.51
C LEU A 95 -12.17 -2.46 17.10
N GLU A 96 -12.90 -1.84 16.18
CA GLU A 96 -12.99 -2.24 14.77
C GLU A 96 -11.61 -2.26 14.10
N GLY A 97 -10.83 -1.18 14.26
CA GLY A 97 -9.47 -1.08 13.73
C GLY A 97 -8.52 -2.12 14.34
N ALA A 98 -8.58 -2.31 15.66
CA ALA A 98 -7.78 -3.31 16.37
C ALA A 98 -8.15 -4.74 15.94
N ALA A 99 -9.43 -5.07 15.84
CA ALA A 99 -9.93 -6.37 15.41
C ALA A 99 -9.49 -6.68 13.97
N ALA A 100 -9.63 -5.72 13.06
CA ALA A 100 -9.15 -5.85 11.69
C ALA A 100 -7.64 -6.10 11.60
N GLY A 101 -6.85 -5.35 12.38
CA GLY A 101 -5.41 -5.56 12.49
C GLY A 101 -5.04 -6.95 13.01
N MET A 102 -5.75 -7.44 14.02
CA MET A 102 -5.55 -8.78 14.59
C MET A 102 -5.92 -9.89 13.61
N ILE A 103 -7.02 -9.73 12.87
CA ILE A 103 -7.43 -10.67 11.81
C ILE A 103 -6.37 -10.72 10.70
N ALA A 104 -5.81 -9.58 10.30
CA ALA A 104 -4.72 -9.55 9.34
C ALA A 104 -3.47 -10.32 9.81
N ARG A 105 -3.18 -10.26 11.13
CA ARG A 105 -2.10 -11.05 11.72
C ARG A 105 -2.40 -12.55 11.69
N ARG A 106 -3.65 -12.96 11.89
CA ARG A 106 -4.06 -14.38 11.94
C ARG A 106 -4.15 -15.03 10.56
N TYR A 107 -4.44 -14.27 9.51
CA TYR A 107 -4.60 -14.74 8.13
C TYR A 107 -3.63 -14.04 7.15
N PRO A 108 -2.31 -14.22 7.31
CA PRO A 108 -1.32 -13.61 6.41
C PRO A 108 -1.53 -14.13 4.98
N GLY A 109 -1.73 -13.23 4.02
CA GLY A 109 -1.94 -13.55 2.61
C GLY A 109 -3.39 -13.49 2.12
N ASN A 110 -4.38 -13.60 3.01
CA ASN A 110 -5.81 -13.46 2.68
C ASN A 110 -6.46 -12.27 3.40
N SER A 111 -5.67 -11.40 4.06
CA SER A 111 -6.19 -10.24 4.78
C SER A 111 -6.84 -9.21 3.87
N LEU A 112 -6.38 -9.07 2.62
CA LEU A 112 -6.99 -8.22 1.59
C LEU A 112 -8.09 -8.93 0.79
N ASN A 113 -8.93 -9.69 1.47
CA ASN A 113 -10.11 -10.30 0.87
C ASN A 113 -11.32 -9.39 1.09
N TRP A 114 -11.92 -8.91 -0.01
CA TRP A 114 -13.05 -7.99 0.07
C TRP A 114 -14.26 -8.58 0.80
N ARG A 115 -14.50 -9.89 0.71
CA ARG A 115 -15.60 -10.57 1.44
C ARG A 115 -15.34 -10.57 2.93
N LEU A 116 -14.09 -10.80 3.34
CA LEU A 116 -13.68 -10.73 4.73
C LEU A 116 -13.85 -9.29 5.26
N ALA A 117 -13.45 -8.29 4.48
CA ALA A 117 -13.61 -6.88 4.86
C ALA A 117 -15.08 -6.49 5.04
N MET A 118 -15.95 -6.88 4.10
CA MET A 118 -17.39 -6.65 4.22
C MET A 118 -17.98 -7.34 5.45
N ALA A 119 -17.68 -8.63 5.66
CA ALA A 119 -18.20 -9.38 6.79
C ALA A 119 -17.73 -8.80 8.13
N LEU A 120 -16.44 -8.46 8.22
CA LEU A 120 -15.86 -7.86 9.41
C LEU A 120 -16.48 -6.49 9.71
N CYS A 121 -16.68 -5.66 8.69
CA CYS A 121 -17.31 -4.36 8.85
C CYS A 121 -18.78 -4.47 9.23
N LEU A 122 -19.52 -5.43 8.66
CA LEU A 122 -20.92 -5.67 9.02
C LEU A 122 -21.04 -6.06 10.50
N VAL A 123 -20.20 -6.99 10.96
CA VAL A 123 -20.19 -7.41 12.37
C VAL A 123 -19.71 -6.27 13.28
N GLY A 124 -18.67 -5.53 12.86
CA GLY A 124 -18.12 -4.39 13.59
C GLY A 124 -19.17 -3.29 13.79
N GLU A 125 -19.85 -2.88 12.73
CA GLU A 125 -20.89 -1.85 12.78
C GLU A 125 -22.14 -2.31 13.55
N THR A 126 -22.48 -3.60 13.48
CA THR A 126 -23.55 -4.15 14.32
C THR A 126 -23.18 -4.05 15.81
N LEU A 127 -21.94 -4.38 16.16
CA LEU A 127 -21.41 -4.24 17.52
C LEU A 127 -21.32 -2.76 17.92
N HIS A 128 -20.96 -1.86 17.00
CA HIS A 128 -20.93 -0.42 17.20
C HIS A 128 -22.30 0.10 17.64
N MET A 129 -23.37 -0.26 16.91
CA MET A 129 -24.74 0.10 17.29
C MET A 129 -25.13 -0.48 18.65
N GLY A 130 -24.71 -1.71 18.95
CA GLY A 130 -24.88 -2.31 20.27
C GLY A 130 -24.19 -1.52 21.39
N LEU A 131 -22.96 -1.04 21.17
CA LEU A 131 -22.24 -0.19 22.11
C LEU A 131 -22.92 1.16 22.31
N VAL A 132 -23.48 1.74 21.24
CA VAL A 132 -24.26 2.98 21.33
C VAL A 132 -25.48 2.76 22.23
N LEU A 133 -26.26 1.69 22.02
CA LEU A 133 -27.43 1.40 22.86
C LEU A 133 -27.06 1.10 24.32
N LEU A 134 -25.91 0.47 24.56
CA LEU A 134 -25.50 0.05 25.90
C LEU A 134 -24.94 1.22 26.76
N PHE A 135 -24.19 2.13 26.14
CA PHE A 135 -23.44 3.16 26.87
C PHE A 135 -23.97 4.59 26.69
N SER A 136 -24.86 4.83 25.72
CA SER A 136 -25.35 6.19 25.48
C SER A 136 -26.60 6.48 26.31
N HIS A 137 -26.59 7.62 27.01
CA HIS A 137 -27.73 8.11 27.80
C HIS A 137 -28.10 9.55 27.41
N PRO A 138 -29.39 9.90 27.31
CA PRO A 138 -30.57 9.07 27.62
C PRO A 138 -30.87 8.02 26.54
N VAL A 139 -31.48 6.90 26.95
CA VAL A 139 -31.72 5.72 26.08
C VAL A 139 -32.66 6.04 24.92
N GLU A 140 -33.62 6.95 25.13
CA GLU A 140 -34.56 7.37 24.08
C GLU A 140 -33.83 8.02 22.89
N GLU A 141 -32.85 8.87 23.15
CA GLU A 141 -32.01 9.49 22.10
C GLU A 141 -31.13 8.44 21.41
N ALA A 142 -30.60 7.46 22.17
CA ALA A 142 -29.80 6.37 21.61
C ALA A 142 -30.60 5.50 20.65
N VAL A 143 -31.83 5.12 21.02
CA VAL A 143 -32.73 4.30 20.19
C VAL A 143 -33.13 5.07 18.94
N ALA A 144 -33.54 6.34 19.09
CA ALA A 144 -33.92 7.18 17.95
C ALA A 144 -32.76 7.34 16.95
N LEU A 145 -31.53 7.52 17.46
CA LEU A 145 -30.34 7.59 16.62
C LEU A 145 -30.16 6.27 15.84
N VAL A 146 -30.10 5.14 16.54
CA VAL A 146 -29.85 3.82 15.94
C VAL A 146 -30.91 3.47 14.89
N GLN A 147 -32.18 3.77 15.14
CA GLN A 147 -33.26 3.54 14.17
C GLN A 147 -33.06 4.27 12.85
N VAL A 148 -32.42 5.44 12.88
CA VAL A 148 -32.20 6.27 11.69
C VAL A 148 -30.89 5.91 10.99
N ILE A 149 -29.80 5.69 11.75
CA ILE A 149 -28.46 5.57 11.15
C ILE A 149 -27.94 4.13 11.01
N ALA A 150 -28.45 3.15 11.77
CA ALA A 150 -27.83 1.83 11.84
C ALA A 150 -27.80 1.14 10.47
N LEU A 151 -28.96 1.02 9.82
CA LEU A 151 -29.06 0.34 8.53
C LEU A 151 -28.18 1.00 7.44
N PRO A 152 -28.30 2.31 7.15
CA PRO A 152 -27.45 2.92 6.13
C PRO A 152 -25.97 2.83 6.49
N MET A 153 -25.59 3.05 7.75
CA MET A 153 -24.19 3.03 8.17
C MET A 153 -23.58 1.63 8.04
N ILE A 154 -24.27 0.58 8.50
CA ILE A 154 -23.83 -0.82 8.35
C ILE A 154 -23.65 -1.15 6.86
N VAL A 155 -24.62 -0.81 6.01
CA VAL A 155 -24.57 -1.15 4.57
C VAL A 155 -23.45 -0.40 3.85
N PHE A 156 -23.39 0.93 4.00
CA PHE A 156 -22.41 1.75 3.30
C PHE A 156 -20.98 1.50 3.77
N ASN A 157 -20.75 1.37 5.09
CA ASN A 157 -19.41 1.05 5.59
C ASN A 157 -18.98 -0.35 5.16
N SER A 158 -19.88 -1.33 5.17
CA SER A 158 -19.54 -2.69 4.74
C SER A 158 -19.18 -2.74 3.27
N LEU A 159 -20.02 -2.18 2.39
CA LEU A 159 -19.73 -2.11 0.95
C LEU A 159 -18.47 -1.30 0.67
N GLY A 160 -18.30 -0.17 1.34
CA GLY A 160 -17.11 0.69 1.25
C GLY A 160 -15.84 -0.05 1.64
N ALA A 161 -15.84 -0.80 2.75
CA ALA A 161 -14.71 -1.60 3.19
C ALA A 161 -14.35 -2.68 2.16
N GLY A 162 -15.37 -3.36 1.64
CA GLY A 162 -15.21 -4.36 0.58
C GLY A 162 -14.57 -3.78 -0.68
N LEU A 163 -15.12 -2.67 -1.18
CA LEU A 163 -14.62 -2.00 -2.39
C LEU A 163 -13.20 -1.46 -2.19
N PHE A 164 -12.92 -0.84 -1.05
CA PHE A 164 -11.60 -0.28 -0.76
C PHE A 164 -10.56 -1.39 -0.64
N VAL A 165 -10.86 -2.47 0.09
CA VAL A 165 -9.96 -3.65 0.14
C VAL A 165 -9.79 -4.27 -1.25
N LYS A 166 -10.85 -4.32 -2.07
CA LYS A 166 -10.74 -4.84 -3.44
C LYS A 166 -9.82 -3.98 -4.31
N ALA A 167 -9.89 -2.65 -4.18
CA ALA A 167 -9.01 -1.72 -4.88
C ALA A 167 -7.55 -1.92 -4.46
N LEU A 168 -7.28 -2.04 -3.15
CA LEU A 168 -5.94 -2.31 -2.63
C LEU A 168 -5.39 -3.67 -3.07
N ASP A 169 -6.23 -4.72 -3.08
CA ASP A 169 -5.88 -6.05 -3.60
C ASP A 169 -5.50 -5.96 -5.09
N LEU A 170 -6.32 -5.28 -5.89
CA LEU A 170 -6.07 -5.13 -7.32
C LEU A 170 -4.76 -4.37 -7.58
N GLN A 171 -4.53 -3.24 -6.90
CA GLN A 171 -3.28 -2.49 -7.02
C GLN A 171 -2.07 -3.32 -6.60
N THR A 172 -2.18 -4.09 -5.51
CA THR A 172 -1.09 -4.96 -5.04
C THR A 172 -0.80 -6.07 -6.05
N ARG A 173 -1.83 -6.66 -6.68
CA ARG A 173 -1.66 -7.68 -7.72
C ARG A 173 -1.02 -7.13 -8.98
N PHE A 174 -1.45 -5.95 -9.44
CA PHE A 174 -0.83 -5.28 -10.58
C PHE A 174 0.66 -5.04 -10.36
N LYS A 175 1.03 -4.49 -9.19
CA LYS A 175 2.43 -4.29 -8.84
C LYS A 175 3.23 -5.60 -8.83
N ARG A 176 2.69 -6.64 -8.21
CA ARG A 176 3.32 -7.98 -8.22
C ARG A 176 3.43 -8.60 -9.61
N ALA A 177 2.55 -8.24 -10.55
CA ALA A 177 2.67 -8.68 -11.93
C ALA A 177 3.86 -8.00 -12.61
N LEU A 178 3.95 -6.67 -12.51
CA LEU A 178 5.07 -5.89 -13.05
C LEU A 178 6.43 -6.35 -12.48
N ASP A 179 6.51 -6.53 -11.16
CA ASP A 179 7.75 -6.99 -10.50
C ASP A 179 8.16 -8.39 -10.99
N ARG A 180 7.19 -9.27 -11.26
CA ARG A 180 7.46 -10.61 -11.79
C ARG A 180 7.96 -10.57 -13.23
N ASP A 181 7.39 -9.71 -14.07
CA ASP A 181 7.80 -9.58 -15.47
C ASP A 181 9.22 -9.01 -15.55
N LEU A 182 9.53 -7.98 -14.75
CA LEU A 182 10.89 -7.45 -14.62
C LEU A 182 11.88 -8.51 -14.12
N ALA A 183 11.53 -9.27 -13.08
CA ALA A 183 12.41 -10.32 -12.57
C ALA A 183 12.67 -11.43 -13.60
N ARG A 184 11.66 -11.78 -14.40
CA ARG A 184 11.81 -12.73 -15.52
C ARG A 184 12.72 -12.19 -16.61
N GLN A 185 12.56 -10.92 -16.98
CA GLN A 185 13.41 -10.27 -17.97
C GLN A 185 14.88 -10.24 -17.52
N ILE A 186 15.15 -9.85 -16.26
CA ILE A 186 16.50 -9.88 -15.69
C ILE A 186 17.08 -11.29 -15.71
N LEU A 187 16.31 -12.30 -15.30
CA LEU A 187 16.77 -13.69 -15.30
C LEU A 187 16.99 -14.23 -16.73
N SER A 188 16.17 -13.81 -17.69
CA SER A 188 16.33 -14.11 -19.12
C SER A 188 17.66 -13.57 -19.64
N ILE A 189 17.92 -12.27 -19.42
CA ILE A 189 19.18 -11.62 -19.77
C ILE A 189 20.36 -12.35 -19.10
N ALA A 190 20.29 -12.64 -17.81
CA ALA A 190 21.37 -13.33 -17.10
C ALA A 190 21.64 -14.73 -17.70
N ASN A 191 20.60 -15.52 -17.97
CA ASN A 191 20.76 -16.86 -18.54
C ASN A 191 21.37 -16.83 -19.95
N GLN A 192 20.93 -15.89 -20.79
CA GLN A 192 21.46 -15.75 -22.15
C GLN A 192 22.90 -15.21 -22.15
N THR A 193 23.23 -14.29 -21.25
CA THR A 193 24.57 -13.67 -21.19
C THR A 193 25.62 -14.54 -20.52
N VAL A 194 25.26 -15.41 -19.56
CA VAL A 194 26.19 -16.31 -18.87
C VAL A 194 27.00 -17.18 -19.84
N GLY A 195 26.38 -17.67 -20.91
CA GLY A 195 27.10 -18.47 -21.92
C GLY A 195 28.26 -17.70 -22.57
N HIS A 196 28.06 -16.42 -22.87
CA HIS A 196 29.07 -15.55 -23.46
C HIS A 196 30.12 -15.08 -22.44
N LEU A 197 29.69 -14.79 -21.21
CA LEU A 197 30.56 -14.27 -20.15
C LEU A 197 31.41 -15.33 -19.46
N ARG A 198 31.12 -16.63 -19.65
CA ARG A 198 31.93 -17.75 -19.13
C ARG A 198 33.39 -17.72 -19.62
N ALA A 199 33.64 -17.17 -20.80
CA ALA A 199 34.99 -17.02 -21.36
C ALA A 199 35.72 -15.76 -20.85
N GLY A 200 35.10 -15.00 -19.93
CA GLY A 200 35.57 -13.70 -19.47
C GLY A 200 34.94 -12.52 -20.23
N LEU A 201 35.20 -11.32 -19.75
CA LEU A 201 34.71 -10.07 -20.35
C LEU A 201 35.68 -9.61 -21.45
N THR A 202 35.34 -9.92 -22.69
CA THR A 202 36.08 -9.57 -23.92
C THR A 202 35.18 -8.71 -24.82
N GLU A 203 35.72 -8.08 -25.86
CA GLU A 203 34.88 -7.33 -26.82
C GLU A 203 33.78 -8.20 -27.45
N ALA A 204 34.09 -9.47 -27.75
CA ALA A 204 33.12 -10.40 -28.32
C ALA A 204 31.99 -10.74 -27.33
N SER A 205 32.34 -11.06 -26.08
CA SER A 205 31.32 -11.37 -25.04
C SER A 205 30.55 -10.12 -24.60
N ALA A 206 31.20 -8.95 -24.59
CA ALA A 206 30.57 -7.66 -24.34
C ALA A 206 29.57 -7.29 -25.45
N ARG A 207 29.91 -7.53 -26.72
CA ARG A 207 29.00 -7.26 -27.85
C ARG A 207 27.78 -8.16 -27.84
N ALA A 208 27.97 -9.46 -27.57
CA ALA A 208 26.84 -10.38 -27.41
C ALA A 208 25.96 -9.98 -26.22
N THR A 209 26.57 -9.59 -25.10
CA THR A 209 25.86 -9.13 -23.91
C THR A 209 25.06 -7.86 -24.17
N ALA A 210 25.67 -6.86 -24.82
CA ALA A 210 25.00 -5.62 -25.19
C ALA A 210 23.80 -5.88 -26.13
N ALA A 211 23.95 -6.77 -27.10
CA ALA A 211 22.86 -7.15 -28.01
C ALA A 211 21.71 -7.85 -27.29
N ILE A 212 21.99 -8.79 -26.38
CA ILE A 212 20.97 -9.47 -25.57
C ILE A 212 20.21 -8.45 -24.71
N ILE A 213 20.92 -7.58 -24.00
CA ILE A 213 20.29 -6.55 -23.15
C ILE A 213 19.46 -5.60 -24.01
N MET A 214 19.97 -5.14 -25.16
CA MET A 214 19.25 -4.27 -26.08
C MET A 214 17.94 -4.91 -26.55
N HIS A 215 17.99 -6.19 -26.93
CA HIS A 215 16.84 -6.94 -27.40
C HIS A 215 15.83 -7.23 -26.29
N GLU A 216 16.26 -7.70 -25.12
CA GLU A 216 15.36 -8.06 -24.03
C GLU A 216 14.80 -6.83 -23.33
N ALA A 217 15.63 -5.81 -23.04
CA ALA A 217 15.25 -4.63 -22.27
C ALA A 217 14.61 -3.51 -23.12
N GLN A 218 14.69 -3.59 -24.45
CA GLN A 218 14.11 -2.60 -25.38
C GLN A 218 14.50 -1.16 -25.04
N VAL A 219 15.76 -0.96 -24.66
CA VAL A 219 16.32 0.36 -24.30
C VAL A 219 16.88 1.08 -25.52
N ALA A 220 17.11 2.40 -25.42
CA ALA A 220 17.64 3.19 -26.52
C ALA A 220 19.10 2.86 -26.87
N ALA A 221 19.92 2.52 -25.86
CA ALA A 221 21.30 2.08 -26.05
C ALA A 221 21.81 1.26 -24.86
N VAL A 222 22.80 0.42 -25.10
CA VAL A 222 23.53 -0.37 -24.10
C VAL A 222 25.03 -0.23 -24.35
N ALA A 223 25.75 0.25 -23.35
CA ALA A 223 27.22 0.28 -23.34
C ALA A 223 27.74 -0.74 -22.31
N VAL A 224 28.68 -1.59 -22.71
CA VAL A 224 29.42 -2.50 -21.83
C VAL A 224 30.86 -2.01 -21.77
N THR A 225 31.39 -1.80 -20.57
CA THR A 225 32.70 -1.18 -20.34
C THR A 225 33.57 -2.03 -19.42
N SER A 226 34.88 -1.83 -19.50
CA SER A 226 35.87 -2.29 -18.51
C SER A 226 36.60 -1.06 -17.98
N GLY A 227 36.19 -0.58 -16.81
CA GLY A 227 36.63 0.71 -16.29
C GLY A 227 36.29 1.85 -17.26
N GLN A 228 37.31 2.59 -17.70
CA GLN A 228 37.17 3.75 -18.60
C GLN A 228 37.12 3.37 -20.09
N THR A 229 37.19 2.07 -20.42
CA THR A 229 37.21 1.60 -21.82
C THR A 229 35.88 1.00 -22.22
N ILE A 230 35.34 1.43 -23.36
CA ILE A 230 34.13 0.85 -23.96
C ILE A 230 34.51 -0.46 -24.67
N LEU A 231 33.89 -1.57 -24.28
CA LEU A 231 34.09 -2.88 -24.91
C LEU A 231 33.06 -3.15 -26.01
N ALA A 232 31.82 -2.69 -25.80
CA ALA A 232 30.76 -2.76 -26.80
C ALA A 232 29.71 -1.67 -26.58
N HIS A 233 29.09 -1.24 -27.66
CA HIS A 233 27.94 -0.34 -27.66
C HIS A 233 26.90 -0.83 -28.67
N ALA A 234 25.63 -0.81 -28.28
CA ALA A 234 24.48 -1.16 -29.12
C ALA A 234 23.37 -0.12 -28.93
N GLY A 235 22.61 0.18 -29.98
CA GLY A 235 21.57 1.20 -30.01
C GLY A 235 22.02 2.58 -30.52
N GLU A 236 21.36 3.64 -30.04
CA GLU A 236 21.62 5.03 -30.39
C GLU A 236 23.08 5.44 -30.08
N GLY A 237 23.72 6.18 -30.98
CA GLY A 237 25.13 6.62 -30.82
C GLY A 237 26.20 5.57 -31.20
N GLN A 238 25.81 4.47 -31.86
CA GLN A 238 26.74 3.44 -32.39
C GLN A 238 27.75 3.97 -33.42
N ASP A 239 27.46 5.12 -34.03
CA ASP A 239 28.31 5.79 -35.01
C ASP A 239 29.57 6.43 -34.39
N HIS A 240 29.55 6.77 -33.10
CA HIS A 240 30.67 7.43 -32.42
C HIS A 240 31.06 6.82 -31.05
N HIS A 241 30.30 5.86 -30.52
CA HIS A 241 30.69 5.05 -29.36
C HIS A 241 31.19 3.66 -29.80
N VAL A 242 32.44 3.60 -30.29
CA VAL A 242 33.05 2.35 -30.79
C VAL A 242 33.83 1.60 -29.71
N GLY A 243 33.93 0.28 -29.87
CA GLY A 243 34.77 -0.58 -29.01
C GLY A 243 36.24 -0.14 -29.05
N GLY A 244 36.88 -0.13 -27.88
CA GLY A 244 38.24 0.39 -27.67
C GLY A 244 38.31 1.90 -27.38
N GLY A 245 37.21 2.64 -27.53
CA GLY A 245 37.12 4.06 -27.17
C GLY A 245 37.05 4.31 -25.66
N GLN A 246 37.34 5.53 -25.23
CA GLN A 246 37.14 5.96 -23.84
C GLN A 246 35.66 6.27 -23.56
N VAL A 247 35.26 6.20 -22.29
CA VAL A 247 33.93 6.61 -21.85
C VAL A 247 33.72 8.10 -22.11
N LEU A 248 32.70 8.43 -22.90
CA LEU A 248 32.38 9.80 -23.32
C LEU A 248 31.16 10.40 -22.62
N THR A 249 30.29 9.57 -22.04
CA THR A 249 29.02 10.04 -21.46
C THR A 249 29.11 10.19 -19.94
N GLN A 250 28.50 11.26 -19.40
CA GLN A 250 28.36 11.45 -17.95
C GLN A 250 27.57 10.32 -17.29
N ALA A 251 26.63 9.71 -18.01
CA ALA A 251 25.84 8.59 -17.50
C ALA A 251 26.73 7.37 -17.21
N THR A 252 27.61 7.01 -18.15
CA THR A 252 28.56 5.90 -17.97
C THR A 252 29.60 6.21 -16.90
N GLN A 253 30.12 7.45 -16.84
CA GLN A 253 31.03 7.88 -15.78
C GLN A 253 30.41 7.73 -14.38
N ARG A 254 29.14 8.16 -14.24
CA ARG A 254 28.43 8.06 -12.97
C ARG A 254 28.29 6.62 -12.49
N VAL A 255 27.97 5.68 -13.39
CA VAL A 255 27.87 4.24 -13.04
C VAL A 255 29.22 3.67 -12.61
N ILE A 256 30.32 4.09 -13.24
CA ILE A 256 31.67 3.66 -12.84
C ILE A 256 32.03 4.15 -11.43
N GLU A 257 31.62 5.38 -11.08
CA GLU A 257 31.89 5.97 -9.77
C GLU A 257 30.98 5.42 -8.65
N THR A 258 29.71 5.14 -8.95
CA THR A 258 28.73 4.78 -7.93
C THR A 258 28.51 3.27 -7.77
N GLY A 259 28.94 2.47 -8.75
CA GLY A 259 28.38 1.14 -8.98
C GLY A 259 26.89 1.22 -9.33
#